data_AF-A0A3S1F696-F1
#
_entry.id   AF-A0A3S1F696-F1
#
_cell.length_a   1.000
_cell.length_b   1.000
_cell.length_c   1.000
_cell.angle_alpha   90.00
_cell.angle_beta   90.00
_cell.angle_gamma   90.00
#
_symmetry.space_group_name_H-M   'P 1'
#
loop_
_entity.id
_entity.type
_entity.pdbx_description
1 polymer ?
#
loop_
_entity_poly.entity_id
_entity_poly.type
_entity_poly.pdbx_seq_one_letter_code
_entity_poly.pdbx_strand_id
1 'polypeptide(L)' 'MFLDASAIIALILREADADRLLRRIETAETLYFSPSSAFEAILG' A
#
# COMPACT_ATOMS: atom_id res chain seq x y z
N MET A 1 2.65 -6.76 7.84
CA MET A 1 2.64 -5.29 7.67
C MET A 1 1.21 -4.85 7.39
N PHE A 2 0.77 -3.75 8.01
CA PHE A 2 -0.53 -3.15 7.71
C PHE A 2 -0.34 -2.06 6.64
N LEU A 3 -1.19 -2.02 5.62
CA LEU A 3 -1.20 -1.01 4.56
C LEU A 3 -2.37 -0.06 4.78
N ASP A 4 -2.08 1.23 4.86
CA ASP A 4 -3.07 2.31 4.82
C ASP A 4 -3.40 2.70 3.37
N ALA A 5 -4.37 3.59 3.20
CA ALA A 5 -4.84 3.98 1.88
C ALA A 5 -3.73 4.65 1.06
N SER A 6 -2.93 5.52 1.66
CA SER A 6 -1.83 6.23 0.99
C SER A 6 -0.74 5.27 0.53
N ALA A 7 -0.38 4.25 1.31
CA ALA A 7 0.56 3.22 0.85
C ALA A 7 0.02 2.44 -0.35
N ILE A 8 -1.28 2.11 -0.37
CA ILE A 8 -1.91 1.43 -1.50
C ILE A 8 -1.90 2.33 -2.74
N ILE A 9 -2.26 3.60 -2.60
CA ILE A 9 -2.25 4.59 -3.69
C ILE A 9 -0.84 4.77 -4.25
N ALA A 10 0.16 4.95 -3.38
CA ALA A 10 1.56 5.12 -3.79
C ALA A 10 2.08 3.96 -4.64
N LEU A 11 1.66 2.72 -4.34
CA LEU A 11 1.99 1.54 -5.14
C LEU A 11 1.26 1.52 -6.48
N ILE A 12 -0.04 1.82 -6.49
CA ILE A 12 -0.87 1.83 -7.72
C ILE A 12 -0.37 2.89 -8.70
N LEU A 13 -0.11 4.10 -8.21
CA LEU A 13 0.30 5.26 -9.01
C LEU A 13 1.81 5.29 -9.30
N ARG A 14 2.58 4.35 -8.77
CA ARG A 14 4.05 4.28 -8.91
C ARG A 14 4.72 5.60 -8.50
N GLU A 15 4.34 6.11 -7.34
CA GLU A 15 4.96 7.31 -6.78
C GLU A 15 6.46 7.09 -6.51
N ALA A 16 7.22 8.18 -6.30
CA ALA A 16 8.67 8.13 -6.18
C ALA A 16 9.19 7.15 -5.10
N ASP A 17 8.40 6.93 -4.04
CA ASP A 17 8.75 6.01 -2.94
C ASP A 17 8.20 4.59 -3.10
N ALA A 18 7.50 4.28 -4.20
CA ALA A 18 6.85 2.98 -4.42
C ALA A 18 7.85 1.81 -4.37
N ASP A 19 9.04 1.95 -4.97
CA ASP A 19 10.08 0.91 -4.98
C ASP A 19 10.65 0.61 -3.59
N ARG A 20 10.66 1.60 -2.71
CA ARG A 20 11.07 1.40 -1.31
C ARG A 20 9.98 0.66 -0.54
N LEU A 21 8.72 1.01 -0.80
CA LEU A 21 7.57 0.39 -0.16
C LEU A 21 7.40 -1.07 -0.62
N LEU A 22 7.60 -1.35 -1.91
CA LEU A 22 7.60 -2.69 -2.51
C LEU A 22 8.63 -3.60 -1.83
N ARG A 23 9.87 -3.13 -1.65
CA ARG A 23 10.90 -3.90 -0.94
C ARG A 23 10.50 -4.26 0.49
N ARG A 24 9.80 -3.36 1.20
CA ARG A 24 9.29 -3.66 2.54
C ARG A 24 8.18 -4.71 2.50
N ILE A 25 7.32 -4.66 1.50
CA ILE A 25 6.24 -5.63 1.27
C ILE A 25 6.79 -7.02 0.95
N GLU A 26 7.81 -7.11 0.09
CA GLU A 26 8.45 -8.39 -0.26
C GLU A 26 9.09 -9.09 0.94
N THR A 27 9.56 -8.32 1.93
CA THR A 27 10.11 -8.85 3.18
C THR A 27 9.05 -9.16 4.25
N ALA A 28 7.80 -8.76 4.03
CA ALA A 28 6.74 -8.96 5.00
C ALA A 28 6.11 -10.35 4.84
N GLU A 29 6.08 -11.13 5.92
CA GLU A 29 5.48 -12.48 5.93
C GLU A 29 3.96 -12.45 5.65
N THR A 30 3.27 -11.40 6.09
CA THR A 30 1.83 -11.23 5.85
C THR A 30 1.50 -9.76 5.67
N LEU A 31 0.56 -9.48 4.77
CA LEU A 31 0.00 -8.15 4.55
C LEU A 31 -1.44 -8.10 5.06
N TYR A 32 -1.75 -7.03 5.77
CA TYR A 32 -3.09 -6.71 6.24
C TYR A 32 -3.48 -5.33 5.72
N PHE A 33 -4.75 -5.12 5.46
CA PHE A 33 -5.33 -3.80 5.21
C PHE A 33 -6.78 -3.83 5.66
N SER A 34 -7.36 -2.66 5.98
CA SER A 34 -8.79 -2.59 6.27
C SER A 34 -9.59 -2.40 4.98
N PRO A 35 -10.85 -2.88 4.94
CA PRO A 35 -11.76 -2.56 3.84
C PRO A 35 -11.92 -1.05 3.60
N SER A 36 -11.85 -0.23 4.67
CA SER A 36 -11.89 1.23 4.54
C SER A 36 -10.67 1.79 3.82
N SER A 37 -9.46 1.30 4.08
CA SER A 37 -8.24 1.73 3.38
C SER A 37 -8.28 1.34 1.90
N ALA A 38 -8.80 0.15 1.58
CA ALA A 38 -9.00 -0.24 0.19
C ALA A 38 -10.05 0.63 -0.51
N PHE A 39 -11.16 0.95 0.16
CA PHE A 39 -12.19 1.83 -0.37
C PHE A 39 -11.68 3.24 -0.65
N GLU A 40 -10.95 3.83 0.30
CA GLU A 40 -10.31 5.14 0.15
C GLU A 40 -9.32 5.15 -1.01
N ALA A 41 -8.49 4.11 -1.15
CA ALA A 41 -7.53 3.99 -2.24
C ALA A 41 -8.16 3.81 -3.63
N ILE A 42 -9.41 3.31 -3.71
CA ILE A 42 -10.14 3.15 -4.98
C ILE A 42 -10.83 4.46 -5.39
N LEU A 43 -11.28 5.27 -4.43
CA LEU A 43 -11.99 6.52 -4.69
C LEU A 43 -11.08 7.76 -4.79
N GLY A 44 -9.89 7.70 -4.16
CA GLY A 44 -8.90 8.76 -4.13
C GLY A 44 -8.21 9.02 -5.46
#